data_AF-A0A0R3IES2-F1
#
_entry.id   AF-A0A0R3IES2-F1
#
_cell.length_a   1.000
_cell.length_b   1.000
_cell.length_c   1.000
_cell.angle_alpha   90.00
_cell.angle_beta   90.00
_cell.angle_gamma   90.00
#
_symmetry.space_group_name_H-M   'P 1'
#
loop_
_entity.id
_entity.type
_entity.pdbx_description
1 polymer ?
#
loop_
_entity_poly.entity_id
_entity_poly.type
_entity_poly.pdbx_seq_one_letter_code
_entity_poly.pdbx_strand_id
1 'polypeptide(L)'
;MPPFTDTVGELVATHPAVRVLHKSGAVVDISPLDIVSVRVLPPVPVLNRDIRSAQRAAAFAWPGIEHAWVDGWFVRAAGGYTHRGNSAVPLEHSASPRSLGDVGAWYSAHQLPTLLCLPDRLVHPPETLVTSEETVVMARDLGEPDGPPLPPAPPPDWLALHGDSHPLTVPVLTAVIDGKLGFASVADDGPAVAIARGAVTEGWLGISAVRVAETHRRRGLARQVCEVLLGWGAAQGARRAYVQVRAENMAALALYPSLGFTEQHRYRYARIEAVSIEK
;
A
#
# COMPACT_ATOMS: atom_id res chain seq x y z
N MET A 1 39.95 10.30 8.43
CA MET A 1 39.10 9.28 7.78
C MET A 1 39.06 9.60 6.31
N PRO A 2 39.37 8.66 5.41
CA PRO A 2 39.04 8.84 4.00
C PRO A 2 37.52 9.06 3.85
N PRO A 3 37.07 9.89 2.89
CA PRO A 3 35.65 10.14 2.67
C PRO A 3 34.97 8.84 2.23
N PHE A 4 33.82 8.52 2.82
CA PHE A 4 32.99 7.43 2.33
C PHE A 4 32.49 7.78 0.92
N THR A 5 32.54 6.80 0.02
CA THR A 5 32.06 6.94 -1.35
C THR A 5 31.03 5.87 -1.66
N ASP A 6 29.92 6.25 -2.29
CA ASP A 6 28.87 5.32 -2.69
C ASP A 6 29.23 4.62 -4.01
N THR A 7 28.94 3.32 -4.09
CA THR A 7 29.05 2.51 -5.30
C THR A 7 27.69 1.89 -5.62
N VAL A 8 27.20 2.10 -6.86
CA VAL A 8 25.88 1.64 -7.32
C VAL A 8 26.03 0.80 -8.59
N GLY A 9 25.52 -0.42 -8.55
CA GLY A 9 25.51 -1.36 -9.68
C GLY A 9 24.84 -2.68 -9.32
N GLU A 10 24.98 -3.65 -10.21
CA GLU A 10 24.50 -5.03 -9.99
C GLU A 10 25.50 -5.80 -9.12
N LEU A 11 24.99 -6.50 -8.09
CA LEU A 11 25.82 -7.34 -7.23
C LEU A 11 26.14 -8.65 -7.93
N VAL A 12 27.41 -8.85 -8.32
CA VAL A 12 27.86 -10.01 -9.11
C VAL A 12 28.39 -11.13 -8.21
N ALA A 13 29.06 -10.78 -7.12
CA ALA A 13 29.59 -11.74 -6.16
C ALA A 13 29.70 -11.12 -4.77
N THR A 14 29.61 -11.94 -3.73
CA THR A 14 29.79 -11.52 -2.33
C THR A 14 31.05 -12.09 -1.69
N HIS A 15 31.78 -12.98 -2.38
CA HIS A 15 33.00 -13.61 -1.89
C HIS A 15 33.98 -13.89 -3.05
N PRO A 16 35.32 -13.78 -2.85
CA PRO A 16 36.02 -13.31 -1.63
C PRO A 16 35.96 -11.79 -1.41
N ALA A 17 35.55 -11.03 -2.43
CA ALA A 17 35.24 -9.61 -2.34
C ALA A 17 33.80 -9.38 -2.82
N VAL A 18 33.19 -8.28 -2.38
CA VAL A 18 31.90 -7.82 -2.92
C VAL A 18 32.16 -7.17 -4.26
N ARG A 19 31.67 -7.77 -5.34
CA ARG A 19 31.86 -7.25 -6.70
C ARG A 19 30.59 -6.59 -7.21
N VAL A 20 30.72 -5.35 -7.66
CA VAL A 20 29.61 -4.56 -8.20
C VAL A 20 29.89 -4.22 -9.66
N LEU A 21 28.98 -4.59 -10.56
CA LEU A 21 29.00 -4.22 -11.98
C LEU A 21 28.26 -2.89 -12.18
N HIS A 22 28.98 -1.85 -12.54
CA HIS A 22 28.41 -0.55 -12.87
C HIS A 22 27.69 -0.57 -14.22
N LYS A 23 26.76 0.36 -14.42
CA LYS A 23 26.10 0.60 -15.72
C LYS A 23 27.07 0.91 -16.86
N SER A 24 28.27 1.42 -16.55
CA SER A 24 29.33 1.65 -17.52
C SER A 24 30.03 0.37 -18.00
N GLY A 25 29.73 -0.78 -17.39
CA GLY A 25 30.43 -2.05 -17.60
C GLY A 25 31.66 -2.25 -16.72
N ALA A 26 32.05 -1.25 -15.92
CA ALA A 26 33.16 -1.38 -14.98
C ALA A 26 32.79 -2.29 -13.80
N VAL A 27 33.71 -3.14 -13.37
CA VAL A 27 33.58 -3.96 -12.15
C VAL A 27 34.41 -3.33 -11.05
N VAL A 28 33.78 -3.11 -9.89
CA VAL A 28 34.44 -2.61 -8.68
C VAL A 28 34.45 -3.71 -7.63
N ASP A 29 35.64 -4.04 -7.14
CA ASP A 29 35.84 -4.95 -6.03
C ASP A 29 35.91 -4.15 -4.72
N ILE A 30 35.02 -4.47 -3.79
CA ILE A 30 34.92 -3.84 -2.47
C ILE A 30 35.25 -4.89 -1.41
N SER A 31 36.18 -4.58 -0.53
CA SER A 31 36.45 -5.40 0.65
C SER A 31 35.20 -5.45 1.53
N PRO A 32 34.71 -6.62 1.97
CA PRO A 32 33.59 -6.71 2.90
C PRO A 32 33.80 -5.91 4.19
N LEU A 33 35.06 -5.69 4.60
CA LEU A 33 35.42 -4.93 5.80
C LEU A 33 35.26 -3.41 5.63
N ASP A 34 35.19 -2.90 4.39
CA ASP A 34 35.06 -1.48 4.09
C ASP A 34 33.59 -1.04 3.91
N ILE A 35 32.64 -1.99 3.96
CA ILE A 35 31.22 -1.74 3.72
C ILE A 35 30.55 -1.27 5.02
N VAL A 36 30.17 0.00 5.06
CA VAL A 36 29.45 0.59 6.20
C VAL A 36 27.94 0.37 6.10
N SER A 37 27.39 0.37 4.89
CA SER A 37 25.97 0.11 4.66
C SER A 37 25.73 -0.47 3.27
N VAL A 38 24.67 -1.26 3.12
CA VAL A 38 24.20 -1.77 1.83
C VAL A 38 22.73 -1.46 1.70
N ARG A 39 22.34 -0.92 0.54
CA ARG A 39 20.95 -0.71 0.18
C ARG A 39 20.67 -1.35 -1.17
N VAL A 40 19.68 -2.25 -1.21
CA VAL A 40 19.17 -2.77 -2.47
C VAL A 40 18.36 -1.66 -3.15
N LEU A 41 18.70 -1.34 -4.40
CA LEU A 41 17.93 -0.41 -5.22
C LEU A 41 17.00 -1.21 -6.14
N PRO A 42 15.75 -0.77 -6.32
CA PRO A 42 14.89 -1.36 -7.34
C PRO A 42 15.52 -1.15 -8.72
N PRO A 43 15.42 -2.13 -9.63
CA PRO A 43 16.00 -2.04 -10.98
C PRO A 43 15.41 -0.89 -11.80
N VAL A 44 14.18 -0.47 -11.46
CA VAL A 44 13.49 0.68 -12.05
C VAL A 44 13.38 1.79 -11.00
N PRO A 45 13.91 3.00 -11.28
CA PRO A 45 13.73 4.15 -10.39
C PRO A 45 12.25 4.48 -10.20
N VAL A 46 11.83 4.64 -8.94
CA VAL A 46 10.47 5.09 -8.60
C VAL A 46 10.46 6.62 -8.51
N LEU A 47 9.63 7.26 -9.32
CA LEU A 47 9.52 8.72 -9.38
C LEU A 47 8.35 9.22 -8.52
N ASN A 48 8.37 10.49 -8.12
CA ASN A 48 7.29 11.07 -7.29
C ASN A 48 5.91 10.94 -7.96
N ARG A 49 5.85 11.00 -9.30
CA ARG A 49 4.60 10.78 -10.04
C ARG A 49 4.08 9.35 -9.93
N ASP A 50 4.96 8.35 -9.82
CA ASP A 50 4.57 6.95 -9.70
C ASP A 50 3.97 6.70 -8.31
N ILE A 51 4.62 7.24 -7.27
CA ILE A 51 4.11 7.22 -5.89
C ILE A 51 2.74 7.90 -5.83
N ARG A 52 2.58 9.10 -6.43
CA ARG A 52 1.28 9.79 -6.48
C ARG A 52 0.21 8.99 -7.22
N SER A 53 0.56 8.35 -8.34
CA SER A 53 -0.38 7.53 -9.11
C SER A 53 -0.89 6.34 -8.29
N ALA A 54 0.01 5.58 -7.66
CA ALA A 54 -0.37 4.45 -6.82
C ALA A 54 -1.15 4.89 -5.56
N GLN A 55 -0.77 6.00 -4.93
CA GLN A 55 -1.46 6.54 -3.76
C GLN A 55 -2.86 7.07 -4.08
N ARG A 56 -3.06 7.67 -5.27
CA ARG A 56 -4.38 8.11 -5.73
C ARG A 56 -5.30 6.93 -5.96
N ALA A 57 -4.83 5.90 -6.68
CA ALA A 57 -5.57 4.65 -6.83
C ALA A 57 -5.89 4.02 -5.47
N ALA A 58 -4.91 3.95 -4.57
CA ALA A 58 -5.09 3.46 -3.21
C ALA A 58 -6.15 4.21 -2.40
N ALA A 59 -6.18 5.53 -2.54
CA ALA A 59 -7.16 6.36 -1.86
C ALA A 59 -8.57 6.16 -2.43
N PHE A 60 -8.72 6.05 -3.75
CA PHE A 60 -10.01 5.88 -4.41
C PHE A 60 -10.57 4.47 -4.25
N ALA A 61 -9.69 3.47 -4.11
CA ALA A 61 -10.05 2.09 -3.79
C ALA A 61 -10.47 1.89 -2.32
N TRP A 62 -10.19 2.86 -1.45
CA TRP A 62 -10.54 2.86 -0.02
C TRP A 62 -10.76 4.30 0.47
N PRO A 63 -11.85 4.95 0.02
CA PRO A 63 -12.05 6.39 0.20
C PRO A 63 -12.61 6.76 1.58
N GLY A 64 -12.96 5.77 2.41
CA GLY A 64 -13.80 6.01 3.58
C GLY A 64 -15.27 6.16 3.17
N ILE A 65 -16.11 6.53 4.13
CA ILE A 65 -17.55 6.76 3.92
C ILE A 65 -17.79 8.23 3.54
N GLU A 66 -16.98 9.12 4.09
CA GLU A 66 -16.96 10.55 3.77
C GLU A 66 -15.54 10.94 3.36
N HIS A 67 -15.42 11.80 2.36
CA HIS A 67 -14.14 12.28 1.87
C HIS A 67 -14.28 13.65 1.21
N ALA A 68 -13.17 14.39 1.15
CA ALA A 68 -13.10 15.69 0.51
C ALA A 68 -11.67 15.99 0.05
N TRP A 69 -11.53 17.07 -0.72
CA TRP A 69 -10.24 17.68 -1.02
C TRP A 69 -10.03 18.91 -0.13
N VAL A 70 -8.84 19.01 0.48
CA VAL A 70 -8.41 20.16 1.27
C VAL A 70 -7.00 20.53 0.80
N ASP A 71 -6.89 21.55 -0.04
CA ASP A 71 -5.60 22.06 -0.56
C ASP A 71 -4.63 20.95 -1.00
N GLY A 72 -5.10 20.04 -1.86
CA GLY A 72 -4.34 18.93 -2.39
C GLY A 72 -4.21 17.69 -1.49
N TRP A 73 -4.67 17.78 -0.24
CA TRP A 73 -4.89 16.62 0.61
C TRP A 73 -6.23 15.98 0.29
N PHE A 74 -6.24 14.67 0.11
CA PHE A 74 -7.47 13.90 0.07
C PHE A 74 -7.77 13.39 1.47
N VAL A 75 -8.75 14.00 2.13
CA VAL A 75 -9.17 13.70 3.51
C VAL A 75 -10.29 12.67 3.48
N ARG A 76 -10.27 11.74 4.42
CA ARG A 76 -11.17 10.58 4.46
C ARG A 76 -11.60 10.30 5.89
N ALA A 77 -12.86 9.93 6.07
CA ALA A 77 -13.47 9.54 7.33
C ALA A 77 -14.34 8.29 7.13
N ALA A 78 -14.24 7.37 8.08
CA ALA A 78 -15.00 6.15 8.17
C ALA A 78 -15.21 5.78 9.64
N GLY A 79 -15.67 6.74 10.44
CA GLY A 79 -15.99 6.58 11.86
C GLY A 79 -14.83 6.03 12.72
N GLY A 80 -13.57 6.26 12.34
CA GLY A 80 -12.40 5.75 13.05
C GLY A 80 -12.10 4.26 12.83
N TYR A 81 -12.89 3.55 12.01
CA TYR A 81 -12.82 2.09 11.86
C TYR A 81 -11.48 1.57 11.31
N THR A 82 -10.90 2.23 10.30
CA THR A 82 -9.59 1.87 9.75
C THR A 82 -8.73 3.10 9.56
N HIS A 83 -7.42 3.04 9.85
CA HIS A 83 -6.50 4.15 9.58
C HIS A 83 -6.51 4.57 8.11
N ARG A 84 -6.58 3.60 7.19
CA ARG A 84 -6.63 3.87 5.75
C ARG A 84 -7.88 4.69 5.39
N GLY A 85 -9.06 4.34 5.91
CA GLY A 85 -10.29 5.09 5.66
C GLY A 85 -10.45 6.37 6.51
N ASN A 86 -9.50 6.68 7.40
CA ASN A 86 -9.56 7.80 8.35
C ASN A 86 -8.27 8.63 8.35
N SER A 87 -7.62 8.81 7.20
CA SER A 87 -6.37 9.58 7.09
C SER A 87 -6.29 10.45 5.83
N ALA A 88 -5.66 11.62 5.99
CA ALA A 88 -5.37 12.56 4.92
C ALA A 88 -4.14 12.10 4.15
N VAL A 89 -4.23 12.04 2.82
CA VAL A 89 -3.10 11.66 1.94
C VAL A 89 -2.79 12.79 0.96
N PRO A 90 -1.51 13.19 0.78
CA PRO A 90 -1.15 14.34 -0.05
C PRO A 90 -1.05 13.93 -1.53
N LEU A 91 -2.16 14.00 -2.27
CA LEU A 91 -2.23 13.49 -3.64
C LEU A 91 -1.94 14.54 -4.72
N GLU A 92 -2.10 15.83 -4.42
CA GLU A 92 -1.80 16.94 -5.35
C GLU A 92 -0.58 17.75 -4.94
N HIS A 93 -0.02 18.50 -5.88
CA HIS A 93 1.22 19.26 -5.67
C HIS A 93 1.04 20.44 -4.71
N SER A 94 -0.20 20.90 -4.52
CA SER A 94 -0.60 21.92 -3.55
C SER A 94 -0.48 21.44 -2.10
N ALA A 95 -0.57 20.12 -1.85
CA ALA A 95 -0.50 19.56 -0.51
C ALA A 95 0.80 19.97 0.20
N SER A 96 0.67 20.70 1.30
CA SER A 96 1.80 21.22 2.05
C SER A 96 1.52 21.27 3.55
N PRO A 97 2.55 21.40 4.40
CA PRO A 97 2.35 21.57 5.84
C PRO A 97 1.50 22.80 6.23
N ARG A 98 1.36 23.79 5.34
CA ARG A 98 0.58 25.01 5.58
C ARG A 98 -0.93 24.74 5.66
N SER A 99 -1.43 23.72 4.97
CA SER A 99 -2.85 23.35 4.98
C SER A 99 -3.23 22.37 6.11
N LEU A 100 -2.29 22.01 6.98
CA LEU A 100 -2.58 21.08 8.08
C LEU A 100 -3.59 21.62 9.09
N GLY A 101 -3.72 22.94 9.22
CA GLY A 101 -4.77 23.58 10.03
C GLY A 101 -6.17 23.25 9.49
N ASP A 102 -6.38 23.45 8.19
CA ASP A 102 -7.67 23.17 7.52
C ASP A 102 -7.98 21.67 7.48
N VAL A 103 -6.96 20.84 7.24
CA VAL A 103 -7.09 19.37 7.36
C VAL A 103 -7.54 19.02 8.78
N GLY A 104 -6.93 19.63 9.80
CA GLY A 104 -7.31 19.40 11.21
C GLY A 104 -8.73 19.85 11.55
N ALA A 105 -9.17 20.97 11.00
CA ALA A 105 -10.54 21.46 11.15
C ALA A 105 -11.55 20.48 10.54
N TRP A 106 -11.25 19.91 9.36
CA TRP A 106 -12.10 18.89 8.73
C TRP A 106 -12.26 17.66 9.61
N TYR A 107 -11.17 17.10 10.14
CA TYR A 107 -11.25 15.93 11.04
C TYR A 107 -11.99 16.23 12.33
N SER A 108 -11.80 17.42 12.90
CA SER A 108 -12.49 17.86 14.11
C SER A 108 -14.00 17.98 13.89
N ALA A 109 -14.44 18.47 12.73
CA ALA A 109 -15.86 18.50 12.35
C ALA A 109 -16.49 17.09 12.26
N HIS A 110 -15.68 16.06 11.96
CA HIS A 110 -16.10 14.65 11.94
C HIS A 110 -15.85 13.93 13.27
N GLN A 111 -15.46 14.65 14.33
CA GLN A 111 -15.13 14.09 15.65
C GLN A 111 -14.03 13.02 15.60
N LEU A 112 -13.07 13.20 14.70
CA LEU A 112 -11.96 12.28 14.49
C LEU A 112 -10.62 12.95 14.82
N PRO A 113 -9.62 12.17 15.26
CA PRO A 113 -8.26 12.67 15.33
C PRO A 113 -7.73 12.95 13.92
N THR A 114 -6.92 14.00 13.80
CA THR A 114 -6.26 14.28 12.53
C THR A 114 -5.10 13.32 12.31
N LEU A 115 -5.30 12.37 11.41
CA LEU A 115 -4.31 11.38 11.02
C LEU A 115 -3.84 11.65 9.60
N LEU A 116 -2.53 11.77 9.43
CA LEU A 116 -1.88 11.93 8.13
C LEU A 116 -1.34 10.57 7.68
N CYS A 117 -1.56 10.22 6.41
CA CYS A 117 -0.83 9.19 5.68
C CYS A 117 0.25 9.89 4.87
N LEU A 118 1.52 9.58 5.14
CA LEU A 118 2.67 10.31 4.62
C LEU A 118 3.54 9.37 3.76
N PRO A 119 3.28 9.29 2.44
CA PRO A 119 4.15 8.59 1.51
C PRO A 119 5.50 9.30 1.42
N ASP A 120 6.57 8.51 1.43
CA ASP A 120 7.92 9.02 1.31
C ASP A 120 8.03 9.92 0.06
N ARG A 121 8.76 11.04 0.19
CA ARG A 121 9.08 12.01 -0.88
C ARG A 121 7.92 12.85 -1.45
N LEU A 122 6.68 12.68 -0.98
CA LEU A 122 5.56 13.48 -1.49
C LEU A 122 5.37 14.81 -0.75
N VAL A 123 5.51 14.77 0.58
CA VAL A 123 5.47 15.94 1.47
C VAL A 123 6.53 15.73 2.54
N HIS A 124 7.21 16.82 2.90
CA HIS A 124 8.12 16.85 4.05
C HIS A 124 7.35 17.41 5.25
N PRO A 125 6.83 16.54 6.15
CA PRO A 125 6.18 17.01 7.37
C PRO A 125 7.20 17.69 8.30
N PRO A 126 6.74 18.46 9.31
CA PRO A 126 7.63 18.95 10.37
C PRO A 126 8.43 17.81 11.01
N GLU A 127 9.73 18.03 11.28
CA GLU A 127 10.61 16.99 11.85
C GLU A 127 10.20 16.54 13.25
N THR A 128 9.42 17.36 13.96
CA THR A 128 8.87 17.06 15.29
C THR A 128 7.72 16.05 15.25
N LEU A 129 7.23 15.69 14.07
CA LEU A 129 6.07 14.83 13.91
C LEU A 129 6.45 13.36 14.18
N VAL A 130 5.84 12.76 15.20
CA VAL A 130 6.04 11.34 15.51
C VAL A 130 5.27 10.49 14.50
N THR A 131 6.00 9.64 13.77
CA THR A 131 5.42 8.72 12.80
C THR A 131 5.30 7.30 13.35
N SER A 132 4.31 6.55 12.89
CA SER A 132 4.06 5.15 13.26
C SER A 132 3.65 4.30 12.04
N GLU A 133 3.53 3.00 12.26
CA GLU A 133 2.88 2.06 11.32
C GLU A 133 3.43 2.15 9.90
N GLU A 134 4.75 2.01 9.80
CA GLU A 134 5.41 1.96 8.51
C GLU A 134 4.78 0.88 7.62
N THR A 135 4.38 1.30 6.42
CA THR A 135 3.71 0.44 5.46
C THR A 135 4.49 0.46 4.15
N VAL A 136 4.87 -0.72 3.70
CA VAL A 136 5.51 -0.97 2.42
C VAL A 136 4.43 -1.09 1.34
N VAL A 137 4.51 -0.25 0.32
CA VAL A 137 3.69 -0.35 -0.87
C VAL A 137 4.49 -1.14 -1.90
N MET A 138 3.95 -2.28 -2.31
CA MET A 138 4.56 -3.14 -3.32
C MET A 138 3.70 -3.12 -4.56
N ALA A 139 4.34 -3.16 -5.73
CA ALA A 139 3.66 -3.10 -7.02
C ALA A 139 4.21 -4.12 -8.02
N ARG A 140 3.39 -4.45 -9.00
CA ARG A 140 3.77 -5.19 -10.21
C ARG A 140 2.93 -4.76 -11.40
N ASP A 141 3.46 -5.00 -12.59
CA ASP A 141 2.64 -4.95 -13.81
C ASP A 141 1.76 -6.21 -13.89
N LEU A 142 0.58 -6.02 -14.48
CA LEU A 142 -0.36 -7.08 -14.81
C LEU A 142 -0.12 -7.55 -16.25
N GLY A 143 -0.32 -8.85 -16.47
CA GLY A 143 -0.27 -9.45 -17.79
C GLY A 143 -1.63 -9.42 -18.49
N GLU A 144 -1.84 -10.40 -19.35
CA GLU A 144 -3.11 -10.56 -20.08
C GLU A 144 -4.29 -10.82 -19.14
N PRO A 145 -5.51 -10.39 -19.51
CA PRO A 145 -6.74 -10.70 -18.80
C PRO A 145 -6.97 -12.21 -18.66
N ASP A 146 -6.95 -12.72 -17.43
CA ASP A 146 -7.21 -14.13 -17.16
C ASP A 146 -7.82 -14.32 -15.77
N GLY A 147 -9.11 -14.04 -15.63
CA GLY A 147 -9.80 -14.24 -14.34
C GLY A 147 -11.31 -14.25 -14.46
N PRO A 148 -12.00 -15.01 -13.59
CA PRO A 148 -13.45 -15.09 -13.59
C PRO A 148 -14.08 -13.76 -13.16
N PRO A 149 -15.35 -13.50 -13.50
CA PRO A 149 -16.11 -12.43 -12.88
C PRO A 149 -16.19 -12.67 -11.36
N LEU A 150 -16.12 -11.59 -10.58
CA LEU A 150 -16.22 -11.63 -9.13
C LEU A 150 -17.44 -10.83 -8.65
N PRO A 151 -18.05 -11.21 -7.52
CA PRO A 151 -19.14 -10.45 -6.95
C PRO A 151 -18.67 -9.04 -6.55
N PRO A 152 -19.47 -7.99 -6.79
CA PRO A 152 -19.12 -6.60 -6.48
C PRO A 152 -19.36 -6.23 -5.00
N ALA A 153 -19.88 -7.15 -4.20
CA ALA A 153 -20.11 -7.03 -2.76
C ALA A 153 -19.68 -8.34 -2.08
N PRO A 154 -19.28 -8.31 -0.79
CA PRO A 154 -18.79 -9.49 -0.10
C PRO A 154 -19.94 -10.49 0.15
N PRO A 155 -19.84 -11.73 -0.33
CA PRO A 155 -20.81 -12.77 -0.01
C PRO A 155 -20.85 -13.09 1.51
N PRO A 156 -21.92 -13.74 2.02
CA PRO A 156 -22.05 -14.05 3.45
C PRO A 156 -20.91 -14.89 4.04
N ASP A 157 -20.43 -15.90 3.31
CA ASP A 157 -19.30 -16.74 3.74
C ASP A 157 -17.97 -15.98 3.71
N TRP A 158 -17.81 -15.05 2.77
CA TRP A 158 -16.68 -14.11 2.74
C TRP A 158 -16.67 -13.24 4.01
N LEU A 159 -17.82 -12.67 4.40
CA LEU A 159 -17.95 -11.87 5.63
C LEU A 159 -17.72 -12.71 6.88
N ALA A 160 -18.23 -13.94 6.90
CA ALA A 160 -18.00 -14.87 8.01
C ALA A 160 -16.51 -15.14 8.22
N LEU A 161 -15.74 -15.37 7.14
CA LEU A 161 -14.29 -15.56 7.23
C LEU A 161 -13.55 -14.24 7.55
N HIS A 162 -14.01 -13.10 7.04
CA HIS A 162 -13.44 -11.78 7.38
C HIS A 162 -13.47 -11.57 8.90
N GLY A 163 -14.59 -11.93 9.53
CA GLY A 163 -14.72 -12.06 10.98
C GLY A 163 -14.84 -10.74 11.73
N ASP A 164 -15.04 -9.63 11.02
CA ASP A 164 -15.24 -8.31 11.63
C ASP A 164 -16.74 -7.98 11.72
N SER A 165 -17.20 -7.66 12.91
CA SER A 165 -18.60 -7.34 13.23
C SER A 165 -18.87 -5.84 13.35
N HIS A 166 -17.87 -4.98 13.10
CA HIS A 166 -18.07 -3.54 13.17
C HIS A 166 -19.20 -3.07 12.22
N PRO A 167 -20.11 -2.16 12.64
CA PRO A 167 -21.24 -1.74 11.80
C PRO A 167 -20.82 -1.12 10.46
N LEU A 168 -19.62 -0.52 10.42
CA LEU A 168 -19.04 0.09 9.22
C LEU A 168 -18.25 -0.88 8.34
N THR A 169 -18.11 -2.16 8.72
CA THR A 169 -17.34 -3.16 7.95
C THR A 169 -17.81 -3.23 6.50
N VAL A 170 -19.10 -3.48 6.27
CA VAL A 170 -19.64 -3.58 4.90
C VAL A 170 -19.56 -2.24 4.17
N PRO A 171 -20.05 -1.10 4.72
CA PRO A 171 -19.91 0.21 4.06
C PRO A 171 -18.48 0.54 3.63
N VAL A 172 -17.48 0.25 4.46
CA VAL A 172 -16.08 0.54 4.15
C VAL A 172 -15.50 -0.45 3.13
N LEU A 173 -15.86 -1.73 3.21
CA LEU A 173 -15.45 -2.72 2.21
C LEU A 173 -16.05 -2.42 0.84
N THR A 174 -17.27 -1.88 0.76
CA THR A 174 -17.94 -1.59 -0.51
C THR A 174 -17.75 -0.16 -1.02
N ALA A 175 -17.05 0.70 -0.27
CA ALA A 175 -16.73 2.05 -0.72
C ALA A 175 -15.64 2.04 -1.80
N VAL A 176 -15.90 2.75 -2.90
CA VAL A 176 -14.97 2.98 -4.02
C VAL A 176 -15.37 4.26 -4.76
N ILE A 177 -14.39 4.99 -5.29
CA ILE A 177 -14.62 6.15 -6.19
C ILE A 177 -14.28 5.72 -7.62
N ASP A 178 -15.23 5.91 -8.54
CA ASP A 178 -15.07 5.70 -9.99
C ASP A 178 -14.34 4.39 -10.35
N GLY A 179 -14.70 3.32 -9.64
CA GLY A 179 -13.99 2.05 -9.71
C GLY A 179 -14.89 0.83 -9.62
N LYS A 180 -14.26 -0.34 -9.71
CA LYS A 180 -14.92 -1.64 -9.65
C LYS A 180 -14.41 -2.44 -8.47
N LEU A 181 -15.31 -3.18 -7.82
CA LEU A 181 -14.97 -4.07 -6.72
C LEU A 181 -15.13 -5.53 -7.13
N GLY A 182 -14.29 -6.37 -6.54
CA GLY A 182 -14.34 -7.82 -6.70
C GLY A 182 -13.98 -8.49 -5.38
N PHE A 183 -14.85 -9.38 -4.90
CA PHE A 183 -14.63 -10.13 -3.68
C PHE A 183 -14.33 -11.59 -4.04
N ALA A 184 -13.04 -11.95 -3.99
CA ALA A 184 -12.57 -13.29 -4.31
C ALA A 184 -12.63 -14.20 -3.08
N SER A 185 -12.98 -15.46 -3.31
CA SER A 185 -12.93 -16.52 -2.32
C SER A 185 -12.38 -17.82 -2.93
N VAL A 186 -11.78 -18.65 -2.08
CA VAL A 186 -11.41 -20.04 -2.37
C VAL A 186 -12.05 -20.91 -1.30
N ALA A 187 -12.73 -21.98 -1.71
CA ALA A 187 -13.34 -22.96 -0.84
C ALA A 187 -12.56 -24.29 -0.87
N ASP A 188 -12.68 -25.09 0.19
CA ASP A 188 -12.16 -26.46 0.31
C ASP A 188 -13.29 -27.33 0.86
N ASP A 189 -14.16 -27.82 -0.03
CA ASP A 189 -15.42 -28.54 0.27
C ASP A 189 -16.27 -27.90 1.38
N GLY A 190 -16.81 -26.71 1.12
CA GLY A 190 -17.68 -26.00 2.07
C GLY A 190 -17.60 -24.47 1.93
N PRO A 191 -17.69 -23.71 3.04
CA PRO A 191 -17.60 -22.25 3.01
C PRO A 191 -16.19 -21.79 2.59
N ALA A 192 -16.06 -20.51 2.20
CA ALA A 192 -14.77 -19.91 1.89
C ALA A 192 -13.72 -20.13 3.00
N VAL A 193 -12.54 -20.62 2.62
CA VAL A 193 -11.36 -20.83 3.49
C VAL A 193 -10.23 -19.84 3.21
N ALA A 194 -10.29 -19.13 2.08
CA ALA A 194 -9.47 -17.96 1.83
C ALA A 194 -10.27 -16.88 1.10
N ILE A 195 -10.00 -15.63 1.42
CA ILE A 195 -10.70 -14.47 0.87
C ILE A 195 -9.73 -13.34 0.56
N ALA A 196 -10.10 -12.50 -0.40
CA ALA A 196 -9.45 -11.22 -0.65
C ALA A 196 -10.43 -10.24 -1.30
N ARG A 197 -10.15 -8.95 -1.16
CA ARG A 197 -10.85 -7.85 -1.82
C ARG A 197 -9.96 -7.21 -2.87
N GLY A 198 -10.46 -7.14 -4.10
CA GLY A 198 -9.91 -6.36 -5.21
C GLY A 198 -10.68 -5.07 -5.44
N ALA A 199 -9.97 -4.00 -5.77
CA ALA A 199 -10.56 -2.74 -6.22
C ALA A 199 -9.77 -2.20 -7.41
N VAL A 200 -10.45 -1.94 -8.53
CA VAL A 200 -9.84 -1.34 -9.72
C VAL A 200 -10.23 0.13 -9.82
N THR A 201 -9.23 1.00 -9.71
CA THR A 201 -9.35 2.47 -9.78
C THR A 201 -8.11 3.03 -10.48
N GLU A 202 -8.25 4.11 -11.24
CA GLU A 202 -7.11 4.78 -11.90
C GLU A 202 -6.19 3.85 -12.74
N GLY A 203 -6.74 2.75 -13.28
CA GLY A 203 -5.96 1.73 -14.01
C GLY A 203 -5.08 0.83 -13.15
N TRP A 204 -5.27 0.82 -11.82
CA TRP A 204 -4.60 -0.04 -10.85
C TRP A 204 -5.57 -1.00 -10.18
N LEU A 205 -5.10 -2.22 -9.89
CA LEU A 205 -5.75 -3.16 -8.98
C LEU A 205 -5.13 -3.03 -7.57
N GLY A 206 -5.93 -2.65 -6.58
CA GLY A 206 -5.59 -2.78 -5.18
C GLY A 206 -6.05 -4.11 -4.62
N ILE A 207 -5.13 -4.89 -4.01
CA ILE A 207 -5.48 -6.10 -3.25
C ILE A 207 -5.43 -5.79 -1.75
N SER A 208 -6.51 -6.14 -1.04
CA SER A 208 -6.71 -5.84 0.38
C SER A 208 -7.55 -6.93 1.06
N ALA A 209 -7.67 -6.87 2.39
CA ALA A 209 -8.46 -7.82 3.18
C ALA A 209 -8.15 -9.31 2.91
N VAL A 210 -6.89 -9.63 2.61
CA VAL A 210 -6.46 -11.02 2.37
C VAL A 210 -6.48 -11.78 3.70
N ARG A 211 -7.21 -12.90 3.74
CA ARG A 211 -7.31 -13.75 4.93
C ARG A 211 -7.44 -15.21 4.52
N VAL A 212 -6.82 -16.09 5.31
CA VAL A 212 -6.93 -17.54 5.19
C VAL A 212 -7.35 -18.09 6.54
N ALA A 213 -8.34 -18.99 6.55
CA ALA A 213 -8.79 -19.72 7.73
C ALA A 213 -7.59 -20.38 8.42
N GLU A 214 -7.53 -20.28 9.75
CA GLU A 214 -6.37 -20.73 10.51
C GLU A 214 -6.02 -22.20 10.28
N THR A 215 -7.06 -23.04 10.22
CA THR A 215 -6.98 -24.49 9.93
C THR A 215 -6.51 -24.82 8.51
N HIS A 216 -6.46 -23.83 7.60
CA HIS A 216 -6.12 -24.01 6.19
C HIS A 216 -4.85 -23.22 5.78
N ARG A 217 -4.13 -22.64 6.75
CA ARG A 217 -2.88 -21.90 6.48
C ARG A 217 -1.79 -22.82 5.95
N ARG A 218 -0.77 -22.21 5.32
CA ARG A 218 0.42 -22.88 4.76
C ARG A 218 0.13 -23.86 3.60
N ARG A 219 -1.07 -23.83 3.03
CA ARG A 219 -1.48 -24.62 1.85
C ARG A 219 -1.46 -23.83 0.53
N GLY A 220 -0.88 -22.64 0.51
CA GLY A 220 -0.82 -21.79 -0.69
C GLY A 220 -2.09 -20.99 -1.01
N LEU A 221 -3.15 -21.11 -0.21
CA LEU A 221 -4.46 -20.48 -0.51
C LEU A 221 -4.43 -18.94 -0.61
N ALA A 222 -3.55 -18.27 0.15
CA ALA A 222 -3.35 -16.82 0.03
C ALA A 222 -2.82 -16.43 -1.36
N ARG A 223 -1.93 -17.26 -1.94
CA ARG A 223 -1.42 -17.08 -3.30
C ARG A 223 -2.56 -17.27 -4.31
N GLN A 224 -3.29 -18.36 -4.20
CA GLN A 224 -4.38 -18.72 -5.09
C GLN A 224 -5.47 -17.62 -5.15
N VAL A 225 -5.92 -17.11 -4.01
CA VAL A 225 -6.94 -16.05 -4.00
C VAL A 225 -6.40 -14.72 -4.56
N CYS A 226 -5.11 -14.43 -4.39
CA CYS A 226 -4.48 -13.27 -5.02
C CYS A 226 -4.36 -13.43 -6.53
N GLU A 227 -4.02 -14.62 -7.04
CA GLU A 227 -3.95 -14.91 -8.48
C GLU A 227 -5.30 -14.69 -9.15
N VAL A 228 -6.40 -15.13 -8.52
CA VAL A 228 -7.77 -14.83 -8.99
C VAL A 228 -7.99 -13.33 -9.13
N LEU A 229 -7.56 -12.53 -8.13
CA LEU A 229 -7.70 -11.07 -8.20
C LEU A 229 -6.79 -10.43 -9.26
N LEU A 230 -5.55 -10.90 -9.44
CA LEU A 230 -4.64 -10.38 -10.45
C LEU A 230 -5.23 -10.56 -11.86
N GLY A 231 -5.76 -11.75 -12.13
CA GLY A 231 -6.47 -12.07 -13.36
C GLY A 231 -7.73 -11.25 -13.57
N TRP A 232 -8.60 -11.19 -12.54
CA TRP A 232 -9.81 -10.38 -12.57
C TRP A 232 -9.50 -8.89 -12.78
N GLY A 233 -8.50 -8.35 -12.10
CA GLY A 233 -8.12 -6.94 -12.20
C GLY A 233 -7.65 -6.57 -13.62
N ALA A 234 -6.85 -7.44 -14.25
CA ALA A 234 -6.46 -7.28 -15.65
C ALA A 234 -7.70 -7.27 -16.58
N ALA A 235 -8.66 -8.19 -16.36
CA ALA A 235 -9.93 -8.20 -17.09
C ALA A 235 -10.81 -6.97 -16.85
N GLN A 236 -10.64 -6.27 -15.72
CA GLN A 236 -11.30 -4.99 -15.47
C GLN A 236 -10.55 -3.77 -16.04
N GLY A 237 -9.42 -3.98 -16.72
CA GLY A 237 -8.63 -2.93 -17.37
C GLY A 237 -7.49 -2.35 -16.51
N ALA A 238 -7.19 -2.95 -15.36
CA ALA A 238 -6.01 -2.56 -14.60
C ALA A 238 -4.74 -3.01 -15.33
N ARG A 239 -3.72 -2.14 -15.36
CA ARG A 239 -2.40 -2.44 -15.95
C ARG A 239 -1.36 -2.81 -14.91
N ARG A 240 -1.59 -2.40 -13.66
CA ARG A 240 -0.69 -2.62 -12.53
C ARG A 240 -1.48 -3.03 -11.32
N ALA A 241 -0.85 -3.76 -10.41
CA ALA A 241 -1.42 -4.08 -9.11
C ALA A 241 -0.56 -3.52 -7.99
N TYR A 242 -1.17 -3.16 -6.87
CA TYR A 242 -0.49 -2.79 -5.64
C TYR A 242 -1.05 -3.52 -4.42
N VAL A 243 -0.20 -3.66 -3.42
CA VAL A 243 -0.54 -4.08 -2.06
C VAL A 243 0.12 -3.13 -1.06
N GLN A 244 -0.53 -2.95 0.09
CA GLN A 244 -0.01 -2.13 1.20
C GLN A 244 0.15 -3.03 2.42
N VAL A 245 1.40 -3.22 2.84
CA VAL A 245 1.78 -4.22 3.83
C VAL A 245 2.51 -3.54 4.97
N ARG A 246 1.98 -3.65 6.19
CA ARG A 246 2.69 -3.18 7.38
C ARG A 246 4.08 -3.82 7.45
N ALA A 247 5.10 -3.04 7.79
CA ALA A 247 6.50 -3.49 7.83
C ALA A 247 6.71 -4.67 8.80
N GLU A 248 5.85 -4.79 9.83
CA GLU A 248 5.89 -5.90 10.78
C GLU A 248 5.25 -7.20 10.25
N ASN A 249 4.50 -7.16 9.14
CA ASN A 249 3.81 -8.32 8.59
C ASN A 249 4.73 -9.16 7.69
N MET A 250 5.65 -9.88 8.33
CA MET A 250 6.65 -10.70 7.66
C MET A 250 6.05 -11.79 6.76
N ALA A 251 4.88 -12.34 7.12
CA ALA A 251 4.20 -13.35 6.32
C ALA A 251 3.72 -12.79 4.97
N ALA A 252 3.12 -11.59 4.97
CA ALA A 252 2.70 -10.91 3.76
C ALA A 252 3.91 -10.43 2.93
N LEU A 253 4.96 -9.91 3.58
CA LEU A 253 6.20 -9.50 2.93
C LEU A 253 6.93 -10.68 2.26
N ALA A 254 6.75 -11.91 2.74
CA ALA A 254 7.25 -13.11 2.07
C ALA A 254 6.32 -13.60 0.94
N LEU A 255 5.00 -13.38 1.05
CA LEU A 255 4.02 -13.82 0.05
C LEU A 255 4.16 -13.04 -1.25
N TYR A 256 4.14 -11.70 -1.18
CA TYR A 256 3.97 -10.86 -2.37
C TYR A 256 5.15 -10.89 -3.37
N PRO A 257 6.43 -11.02 -2.95
CA PRO A 257 7.53 -11.28 -3.88
C PRO A 257 7.34 -12.56 -4.69
N SER A 258 6.78 -13.62 -4.10
CA SER A 258 6.48 -14.87 -4.83
C SER A 258 5.36 -14.69 -5.87
N LEU A 259 4.58 -13.61 -5.75
CA LEU A 259 3.57 -13.17 -6.70
C LEU A 259 4.12 -12.06 -7.63
N GLY A 260 5.44 -11.86 -7.70
CA GLY A 260 6.06 -10.88 -8.60
C GLY A 260 5.93 -9.42 -8.17
N PHE A 261 5.46 -9.12 -6.96
CA PHE A 261 5.46 -7.76 -6.43
C PHE A 261 6.85 -7.35 -5.97
N THR A 262 7.20 -6.10 -6.22
CA THR A 262 8.43 -5.47 -5.75
C THR A 262 8.11 -4.21 -4.96
N GLU A 263 8.95 -3.84 -4.00
CA GLU A 263 8.76 -2.60 -3.23
C GLU A 263 8.81 -1.37 -4.16
N GLN A 264 7.78 -0.52 -4.08
CA GLN A 264 7.70 0.74 -4.83
C GLN A 264 8.05 1.93 -3.92
N HIS A 265 7.42 2.05 -2.77
CA HIS A 265 7.65 3.10 -1.79
C HIS A 265 7.12 2.69 -0.42
N ARG A 266 7.38 3.51 0.59
CA ARG A 266 6.80 3.36 1.92
C ARG A 266 5.97 4.58 2.28
N TYR A 267 5.08 4.42 3.24
CA TYR A 267 4.43 5.52 3.93
C TYR A 267 4.36 5.24 5.42
N ARG A 268 4.21 6.29 6.21
CA ARG A 268 3.96 6.20 7.65
C ARG A 268 2.72 6.99 8.00
N TYR A 269 2.07 6.63 9.10
CA TYR A 269 1.04 7.46 9.67
C TYR A 269 1.63 8.45 10.67
N ALA A 270 0.98 9.59 10.84
CA ALA A 270 1.32 10.51 11.89
C ALA A 270 0.08 11.27 12.36
N ARG A 271 -0.04 11.43 13.68
CA ARG A 271 -1.13 12.17 14.28
C ARG A 271 -0.68 13.59 14.53
N ILE A 272 -1.50 14.56 14.17
CA ILE A 272 -1.36 15.94 14.65
C ILE A 272 -2.43 16.20 15.69
N GLU A 273 -2.04 16.82 16.79
CA GLU A 273 -3.00 17.38 17.73
C GLU A 273 -3.65 18.61 17.07
N ALA A 274 -4.93 18.83 17.36
CA ALA A 274 -5.59 20.04 16.89
C ALA A 274 -4.81 21.23 17.43
N VAL A 275 -4.27 22.06 16.55
CA VAL A 275 -3.69 23.34 16.96
C VAL A 275 -4.85 24.13 17.56
N SER A 276 -4.81 24.38 18.87
CA SER A 276 -5.70 25.34 19.50
C SER A 276 -5.53 26.66 18.76
N ILE A 277 -6.52 27.02 17.95
CA ILE A 277 -6.58 28.35 17.34
C ILE A 277 -6.93 29.30 18.48
N GLU A 278 -5.91 29.81 19.19
CA GLU A 278 -6.10 31.04 19.93
C GLU A 278 -6.43 32.14 18.91
N LYS A 279 -7.63 32.71 19.08
CA LYS A 279 -8.17 33.81 18.29
C LYS A 279 -7.36 35.08 18.45
#